data_AF-A0AA39FEL4-F1
#
_entry.id   AF-A0AA39FEL4-F1
#
_cell.length_a   1.000
_cell.length_b   1.000
_cell.length_c   1.000
_cell.angle_alpha   90.00
_cell.angle_beta   90.00
_cell.angle_gamma   90.00
#
_symmetry.space_group_name_H-M   'P 1'
#
loop_
_entity.id
_entity.type
_entity.pdbx_description
1 polymer ?
#
loop_
_entity_poly.entity_id
_entity_poly.type
_entity_poly.pdbx_seq_one_letter_code
_entity_poly.pdbx_strand_id
1 'polypeptide(L)'
;MSKFVIGNQLFVAGEDIEAIENYTRSLAYANSNELMAYAHANRSAALYRKQMYKECLLDVEAALELDYPLDKRQKLKERGIKAMEKLGESMNIKSNEQKLNTCPFDDVESTLKKFPLISPIETEITEKKNVIKNIIDDDNDKPIKPRYLQNPETMSQPYGPSDESPAHSKGIDIIFSKEYGRHLVASKEFKPGEILTIEKPYFWVLYRDKFYTHCHYCLERSYCLIPCPDCPIAQYCSDKCRKLGWNMFHRTECPVLSVLVNLFNIIDDKVKMDMVIKIIRLLVVATSNGKKFDELQKDLETAETNPDNRTAGFTDSGILDSSSGRSAMSLATNMITRPLIGISAFACVSALAAMLLATQTKLFGRKYQLPELQDIDAHPNIKFSGSLMLRACVITASNCFSIQPEPGIKSGSGLYVAHSLYNHSCAPNTFRHFEGIKMITRAMEPIYPGDQIFTGYGADYSYMSREKRKEKLSEEYFFDCQCSACIDDWPTYAYILEHHVGSISKNKQLVAMLKPYKQRLLTNKYDIDAVKEVMIILHKEVKKPCEEILHAVQYLRSFYLVHPFVAVLFATASALNNQFAIWIYRYIENKH
;
A
#
# COMPACT_ATOMS: atom_id res chain seq x y z
N MET A 1 17.02 -24.13 12.71
CA MET A 1 15.80 -24.51 13.48
C MET A 1 14.59 -24.35 12.57
N SER A 2 13.68 -25.33 12.52
CA SER A 2 12.51 -25.24 11.63
C SER A 2 11.59 -24.10 12.05
N LYS A 3 10.94 -23.44 11.08
CA LYS A 3 10.01 -22.33 11.36
C LYS A 3 8.85 -22.75 12.25
N PHE A 4 8.41 -23.99 12.13
CA PHE A 4 7.43 -24.60 13.03
C PHE A 4 7.87 -24.57 14.52
N VAL A 5 9.11 -24.96 14.80
CA VAL A 5 9.63 -25.01 16.18
C VAL A 5 9.75 -23.60 16.76
N ILE A 6 10.23 -22.65 15.96
CA ILE A 6 10.27 -21.22 16.34
C ILE A 6 8.86 -20.70 16.64
N GLY A 7 7.88 -21.05 15.80
CA GLY A 7 6.47 -20.70 16.03
C GLY A 7 5.95 -21.22 17.37
N ASN A 8 6.26 -22.47 17.72
CA ASN A 8 5.87 -23.04 19.02
C ASN A 8 6.52 -22.31 20.20
N GLN A 9 7.81 -21.96 20.09
CA GLN A 9 8.51 -21.21 21.14
C GLN A 9 7.88 -19.83 21.36
N LEU A 10 7.59 -19.11 20.27
CA LEU A 10 6.94 -17.80 20.31
C LEU A 10 5.52 -17.89 20.86
N PHE A 11 4.76 -18.92 20.45
CA PHE A 11 3.43 -19.16 20.99
C PHE A 11 3.47 -19.41 22.50
N VAL A 12 4.41 -20.21 23.00
CA VAL A 12 4.59 -20.42 24.45
C VAL A 12 5.00 -19.12 25.16
N ALA A 13 5.82 -18.27 24.52
CA ALA A 13 6.23 -16.98 25.04
C ALA A 13 5.13 -15.89 25.04
N GLY A 14 3.98 -16.14 24.40
CA GLY A 14 2.90 -15.14 24.27
C GLY A 14 3.02 -14.23 23.04
N GLU A 15 4.07 -14.40 22.23
CA GLU A 15 4.34 -13.63 21.01
C GLU A 15 3.53 -14.18 19.82
N ASP A 16 2.21 -14.01 19.89
CA ASP A 16 1.25 -14.61 18.98
C ASP A 16 1.41 -14.21 17.51
N ILE A 17 1.69 -12.93 17.25
CA ILE A 17 1.75 -12.41 15.86
C ILE A 17 2.96 -12.99 15.14
N GLU A 18 4.09 -13.04 15.84
CA GLU A 18 5.33 -13.64 15.41
C GLU A 18 5.19 -15.15 15.27
N ALA A 19 4.42 -15.80 16.16
CA ALA A 19 4.09 -17.22 16.03
C ALA A 19 3.27 -17.48 14.76
N ILE A 20 2.22 -16.69 14.49
CA ILE A 20 1.41 -16.79 13.27
C ILE A 20 2.26 -16.64 12.00
N GLU A 21 3.19 -15.68 11.98
CA GLU A 21 4.11 -15.50 10.85
C GLU A 21 5.01 -16.73 10.66
N ASN A 22 5.54 -17.30 11.75
CA ASN A 22 6.39 -18.49 11.66
C ASN A 22 5.63 -19.75 11.26
N TYR A 23 4.37 -19.91 11.68
CA TYR A 23 3.51 -20.99 11.18
C TYR A 23 3.15 -20.80 9.71
N THR A 24 2.92 -19.56 9.26
CA THR A 24 2.71 -19.24 7.84
C THR A 24 3.94 -19.58 7.01
N ARG A 25 5.14 -19.25 7.49
CA ARG A 25 6.39 -19.73 6.88
C ARG A 25 6.47 -21.25 6.89
N SER A 26 6.10 -21.90 7.99
CA SER A 26 6.09 -23.37 8.04
C SER A 26 5.18 -24.00 6.99
N LEU A 27 3.99 -23.43 6.75
CA LEU A 27 3.07 -23.86 5.70
C LEU A 27 3.71 -23.75 4.32
N ALA A 28 4.38 -22.62 4.04
CA ALA A 28 4.98 -22.38 2.73
C ALA A 28 6.11 -23.36 2.36
N TYR A 29 6.81 -23.92 3.36
CA TYR A 29 7.90 -24.88 3.16
C TYR A 29 7.49 -26.34 3.44
N ALA A 30 6.22 -26.60 3.78
CA ALA A 30 5.75 -27.94 4.05
C ALA A 30 5.78 -28.80 2.78
N ASN A 31 6.30 -30.03 2.89
CA ASN A 31 6.42 -30.97 1.78
C ASN A 31 5.48 -32.19 1.91
N SER A 32 4.57 -32.15 2.88
CA SER A 32 3.54 -33.18 3.08
C SER A 32 2.27 -32.56 3.66
N ASN A 33 1.13 -33.18 3.37
CA ASN A 33 -0.17 -32.82 3.94
C ASN A 33 -0.16 -32.85 5.47
N GLU A 34 0.56 -33.81 6.07
CA GLU A 34 0.69 -33.90 7.52
C GLU A 34 1.36 -32.66 8.11
N LEU A 35 2.49 -32.21 7.53
CA LEU A 35 3.18 -30.99 8.00
C LEU A 35 2.33 -29.74 7.79
N MET A 36 1.59 -29.67 6.68
CA MET A 36 0.63 -28.59 6.44
C MET A 36 -0.47 -28.59 7.51
N ALA A 37 -1.03 -29.76 7.80
CA ALA A 37 -2.08 -29.92 8.81
C ALA A 37 -1.61 -29.47 10.19
N TYR A 38 -0.39 -29.83 10.61
CA TYR A 38 0.20 -29.35 11.85
C TYR A 38 0.38 -27.83 11.88
N ALA A 39 0.84 -27.23 10.79
CA ALA A 39 1.06 -25.79 10.76
C ALA A 39 -0.26 -25.01 10.80
N HIS A 40 -1.30 -25.45 10.10
CA HIS A 40 -2.66 -24.91 10.23
C HIS A 40 -3.24 -25.10 11.65
N ALA A 41 -3.11 -26.31 12.20
CA ALA A 41 -3.60 -26.62 13.54
C ALA A 41 -2.90 -25.79 14.63
N ASN A 42 -1.62 -25.46 14.48
CA ASN A 42 -0.92 -24.63 15.45
C ASN A 42 -1.19 -23.13 15.21
N ARG A 43 -1.29 -22.68 13.95
CA ARG A 43 -1.64 -21.30 13.62
C ARG A 43 -3.05 -20.94 14.11
N SER A 44 -4.03 -21.85 14.01
CA SER A 44 -5.36 -21.65 14.60
C SER A 44 -5.34 -21.45 16.12
N ALA A 45 -4.35 -22.01 16.83
CA ALA A 45 -4.22 -21.80 18.28
C ALA A 45 -3.85 -20.35 18.60
N ALA A 46 -2.86 -19.81 17.88
CA ALA A 46 -2.42 -18.43 18.01
C ALA A 46 -3.51 -17.45 17.56
N LEU A 47 -4.20 -17.74 16.46
CA LEU A 47 -5.34 -16.95 15.96
C LEU A 47 -6.47 -16.89 17.00
N TYR A 48 -6.82 -18.04 17.60
CA TYR A 48 -7.82 -18.09 18.66
C TYR A 48 -7.43 -17.21 19.86
N ARG A 49 -6.16 -17.27 20.31
CA ARG A 49 -5.67 -16.47 21.43
C ARG A 49 -5.69 -14.96 21.13
N LYS A 50 -5.47 -14.59 19.86
CA LYS A 50 -5.63 -13.22 19.34
C LYS A 50 -7.09 -12.81 19.09
N GLN A 51 -8.06 -13.66 19.42
CA GLN A 51 -9.49 -13.43 19.18
C GLN A 51 -9.83 -13.27 17.68
N MET A 52 -8.97 -13.78 16.81
CA MET A 52 -9.17 -13.82 15.35
C MET A 52 -9.96 -15.08 15.00
N TYR A 53 -11.22 -15.11 15.44
CA TYR A 53 -12.02 -16.34 15.44
C TYR A 53 -12.40 -16.80 14.03
N LYS A 54 -12.65 -15.88 13.08
CA LYS A 54 -12.93 -16.23 11.67
C LYS A 54 -11.72 -16.89 11.03
N GLU A 55 -10.54 -16.31 11.21
CA GLU A 55 -9.26 -16.83 10.75
C GLU A 55 -8.93 -18.19 11.40
N CYS A 56 -9.19 -18.32 12.70
CA CYS A 56 -9.03 -19.57 13.43
C CYS A 56 -9.86 -20.70 12.80
N LEU A 57 -11.12 -20.43 12.42
CA LEU A 57 -11.98 -21.44 11.80
C LEU A 57 -11.46 -21.89 10.44
N LEU A 58 -11.00 -20.96 9.59
CA LEU A 58 -10.40 -21.29 8.30
C LEU A 58 -9.23 -22.26 8.44
N ASP A 59 -8.37 -22.05 9.44
CA ASP A 59 -7.23 -22.94 9.70
C ASP A 59 -7.64 -24.27 10.35
N VAL A 60 -8.68 -24.30 11.19
CA VAL A 60 -9.23 -25.54 11.73
C VAL A 60 -9.79 -26.40 10.60
N GLU A 61 -10.57 -25.82 9.69
CA GLU A 61 -11.12 -26.50 8.52
C GLU A 61 -10.01 -27.03 7.62
N ALA A 62 -9.05 -26.18 7.25
CA ALA A 62 -7.92 -26.57 6.42
C ALA A 62 -7.11 -27.73 7.03
N ALA A 63 -6.85 -27.70 8.34
CA ALA A 63 -6.16 -28.81 9.01
C ALA A 63 -6.97 -30.11 8.98
N LEU A 64 -8.30 -30.05 9.14
CA LEU A 64 -9.17 -31.24 9.15
C LEU A 64 -9.37 -31.86 7.75
N GLU A 65 -9.27 -31.05 6.69
CA GLU A 65 -9.30 -31.51 5.29
C GLU A 65 -7.98 -32.19 4.87
N LEU A 66 -6.91 -32.00 5.65
CA LEU A 66 -5.60 -32.60 5.44
C LEU A 66 -5.39 -33.84 6.34
N ASP A 67 -4.17 -34.38 6.32
CA ASP A 67 -3.76 -35.58 7.06
C ASP A 67 -3.47 -35.29 8.55
N TYR A 68 -4.36 -34.56 9.24
CA TYR A 68 -4.20 -34.31 10.68
C TYR A 68 -4.47 -35.59 11.50
N PRO A 69 -3.63 -35.93 12.51
CA PRO A 69 -3.77 -37.16 13.28
C PRO A 69 -5.12 -37.31 13.97
N LEU A 70 -5.74 -38.49 13.82
CA LEU A 70 -7.10 -38.77 14.31
C LEU A 70 -7.26 -38.53 15.82
N ASP A 71 -6.25 -38.92 16.61
CA ASP A 71 -6.19 -38.74 18.07
C ASP A 71 -6.17 -37.26 18.49
N LYS A 72 -5.72 -36.36 17.62
CA LYS A 72 -5.63 -34.92 17.88
C LYS A 72 -6.83 -34.13 17.32
N ARG A 73 -7.60 -34.71 16.40
CA ARG A 73 -8.75 -34.04 15.74
C ARG A 73 -9.79 -33.56 16.74
N GLN A 74 -10.00 -34.28 17.85
CA GLN A 74 -11.00 -33.88 18.85
C GLN A 74 -10.69 -32.49 19.45
N LYS A 75 -9.46 -32.27 19.94
CA LYS A 75 -9.04 -30.97 20.50
C LYS A 75 -9.10 -29.83 19.49
N LEU A 76 -8.79 -30.14 18.23
CA LEU A 76 -8.87 -29.16 17.13
C LEU A 76 -10.33 -28.78 16.84
N LYS A 77 -11.24 -29.77 16.79
CA LYS A 77 -12.69 -29.53 16.63
C LYS A 77 -13.26 -28.74 17.81
N GLU A 78 -12.87 -29.05 19.04
CA GLU A 78 -13.27 -28.29 20.24
C GLU A 78 -12.86 -26.81 20.14
N ARG A 79 -11.64 -26.51 19.64
CA ARG A 79 -11.23 -25.13 19.37
C ARG A 79 -12.12 -24.46 18.32
N GLY A 80 -12.45 -25.17 17.24
CA GLY A 80 -13.38 -24.69 16.23
C GLY A 80 -14.75 -24.35 16.81
N ILE A 81 -15.32 -25.24 17.64
CA ILE A 81 -16.60 -25.00 18.33
C ILE A 81 -16.54 -23.73 19.18
N LYS A 82 -15.51 -23.59 20.02
CA LYS A 82 -15.33 -22.40 20.85
C LYS A 82 -15.17 -21.12 20.03
N ALA A 83 -14.47 -21.19 18.88
CA ALA A 83 -14.34 -20.04 17.99
C ALA A 83 -15.70 -19.64 17.37
N MET A 84 -16.53 -20.63 17.00
CA MET A 84 -17.90 -20.37 16.52
C MET A 84 -18.78 -19.74 17.61
N GLU A 85 -18.72 -20.25 18.85
CA GLU A 85 -19.45 -19.68 19.99
C GLU A 85 -19.07 -18.21 20.20
N LYS A 86 -17.77 -17.90 20.17
CA LYS A 86 -17.27 -16.52 20.34
C LYS A 86 -17.69 -15.58 19.21
N LEU A 87 -17.76 -16.07 17.95
CA LEU A 87 -18.32 -15.30 16.84
C LEU A 87 -19.83 -15.07 17.01
N GLY A 88 -20.57 -16.07 17.50
CA GLY A 88 -21.99 -15.93 17.80
C GLY A 88 -22.25 -14.91 18.92
N GLU A 89 -21.43 -14.90 19.97
CA GLU A 89 -21.45 -13.89 21.03
C GLU A 89 -21.21 -12.48 20.45
N SER A 90 -20.19 -12.28 19.61
CA SER A 90 -19.88 -10.96 19.05
C SER A 90 -20.97 -10.40 18.14
N MET A 91 -21.66 -11.27 17.39
CA MET A 91 -22.80 -10.89 16.55
C MET A 91 -24.05 -10.56 17.39
N ASN A 92 -24.29 -11.26 18.50
CA ASN A 92 -25.37 -10.95 19.45
C ASN A 92 -25.09 -9.71 20.31
N ILE A 93 -23.83 -9.30 20.49
CA ILE A 93 -23.47 -8.07 21.21
C ILE A 93 -23.87 -6.81 20.42
N LYS A 94 -24.07 -6.89 19.08
CA LYS A 94 -24.66 -5.78 18.30
C LYS A 94 -26.15 -5.55 18.58
N SER A 95 -26.84 -6.43 19.31
CA SER A 95 -28.25 -6.27 19.69
C SER A 95 -28.49 -6.01 21.19
N ASN A 96 -27.47 -6.01 22.05
CA ASN A 96 -27.64 -5.70 23.47
C ASN A 96 -26.37 -5.11 24.08
N GLU A 97 -26.30 -3.78 24.17
CA GLU A 97 -25.49 -3.12 25.18
C GLU A 97 -26.08 -3.45 26.56
N GLN A 98 -25.44 -4.34 27.33
CA GLN A 98 -25.22 -4.21 28.78
C GLN A 98 -24.52 -5.43 29.40
N LYS A 99 -23.37 -5.15 30.04
CA LYS A 99 -22.73 -5.82 31.22
C LYS A 99 -22.57 -7.37 31.16
N LEU A 100 -21.40 -7.96 31.45
CA LEU A 100 -20.72 -7.88 32.75
C LEU A 100 -19.40 -8.68 32.68
N ASN A 101 -18.41 -8.25 33.47
CA ASN A 101 -17.22 -9.00 33.87
C ASN A 101 -17.51 -10.47 34.25
N THR A 102 -16.68 -11.41 33.79
CA THR A 102 -15.76 -12.27 34.58
C THR A 102 -15.27 -13.46 33.73
N CYS A 103 -14.00 -13.82 33.95
CA CYS A 103 -13.33 -14.98 33.36
C CYS A 103 -13.91 -16.28 33.95
N PRO A 104 -14.37 -17.25 33.15
CA PRO A 104 -14.83 -18.53 33.68
C PRO A 104 -13.88 -19.66 33.26
N PHE A 105 -12.75 -19.78 33.96
CA PHE A 105 -12.20 -21.10 34.23
C PHE A 105 -12.41 -21.32 35.72
N ASP A 106 -13.50 -21.98 36.08
CA ASP A 106 -13.55 -22.75 37.31
C ASP A 106 -14.49 -23.96 37.17
N ASP A 107 -13.91 -25.06 37.59
CA ASP A 107 -14.45 -26.31 38.06
C ASP A 107 -14.68 -27.51 37.10
N VAL A 108 -13.97 -28.56 37.47
CA VAL A 108 -13.60 -29.78 36.76
C VAL A 108 -14.16 -30.93 37.59
N GLU A 109 -15.49 -31.11 37.70
CA GLU A 109 -15.98 -32.31 38.41
C GLU A 109 -17.43 -32.78 38.16
N SER A 110 -18.07 -32.43 37.03
CA SER A 110 -19.47 -32.89 36.81
C SER A 110 -19.81 -33.54 35.47
N THR A 111 -18.89 -33.71 34.53
CA THR A 111 -19.24 -34.30 33.21
C THR A 111 -18.35 -35.47 32.78
N LEU A 112 -17.74 -36.14 33.77
CA LEU A 112 -17.20 -37.50 33.62
C LEU A 112 -18.17 -38.47 34.29
N LYS A 113 -19.26 -38.86 33.62
CA LYS A 113 -19.99 -40.14 33.88
C LYS A 113 -21.16 -40.31 32.90
N LYS A 114 -20.93 -41.04 31.80
CA LYS A 114 -21.74 -42.17 31.25
C LYS A 114 -21.45 -42.38 29.75
N PHE A 115 -20.68 -43.42 29.44
CA PHE A 115 -20.46 -44.03 28.10
C PHE A 115 -21.79 -44.64 27.55
N PRO A 116 -21.99 -45.05 26.26
CA PRO A 116 -21.03 -45.40 25.18
C PRO A 116 -21.44 -45.08 23.69
N LEU A 117 -20.48 -45.23 22.75
CA LEU A 117 -20.62 -45.49 21.28
C LEU A 117 -21.23 -44.45 20.30
N ILE A 118 -20.35 -43.96 19.41
CA ILE A 118 -20.50 -43.51 17.99
C ILE A 118 -21.71 -42.64 17.57
N SER A 119 -21.36 -41.39 17.18
CA SER A 119 -22.05 -40.39 16.34
C SER A 119 -23.28 -39.66 16.92
N PRO A 120 -23.22 -38.31 16.99
CA PRO A 120 -23.83 -37.48 15.94
C PRO A 120 -22.99 -36.24 15.55
N ILE A 121 -21.66 -36.31 15.62
CA ILE A 121 -20.76 -35.17 15.32
C ILE A 121 -20.82 -34.78 13.82
N GLU A 122 -21.10 -35.71 12.91
CA GLU A 122 -21.10 -35.41 11.46
C GLU A 122 -22.37 -34.66 11.01
N THR A 123 -23.51 -34.89 11.66
CA THR A 123 -24.78 -34.24 11.33
C THR A 123 -24.82 -32.79 11.81
N GLU A 124 -24.30 -32.48 13.01
CA GLU A 124 -24.24 -31.10 13.54
C GLU A 124 -23.27 -30.19 12.79
N ILE A 125 -22.19 -30.76 12.22
CA ILE A 125 -21.25 -30.02 11.36
C ILE A 125 -21.91 -29.64 10.02
N THR A 126 -22.79 -30.50 9.48
CA THR A 126 -23.41 -30.29 8.17
C THR A 126 -24.52 -29.24 8.20
N GLU A 127 -25.32 -29.20 9.28
CA GLU A 127 -26.34 -28.17 9.47
C GLU A 127 -25.72 -26.79 9.81
N LYS A 128 -24.63 -26.74 10.60
CA LYS A 128 -23.89 -25.51 10.89
C LYS A 128 -23.04 -25.01 9.70
N LYS A 129 -22.59 -25.88 8.78
CA LYS A 129 -21.89 -25.51 7.53
C LYS A 129 -22.70 -24.57 6.62
N ASN A 130 -24.01 -24.73 6.54
CA ASN A 130 -24.88 -23.86 5.73
C ASN A 130 -25.04 -22.45 6.35
N VAL A 131 -24.98 -22.34 7.68
CA VAL A 131 -24.95 -21.06 8.40
C VAL A 131 -23.58 -20.40 8.25
N ILE A 132 -22.49 -21.17 8.31
CA ILE A 132 -21.11 -20.71 8.13
C ILE A 132 -20.86 -20.13 6.73
N LYS A 133 -21.43 -20.73 5.66
CA LYS A 133 -21.31 -20.16 4.31
C LYS A 133 -21.92 -18.74 4.25
N ASN A 134 -23.04 -18.53 4.92
CA ASN A 134 -23.69 -17.22 5.02
C ASN A 134 -22.92 -16.25 5.96
N ILE A 135 -22.25 -16.72 7.02
CA ILE A 135 -21.45 -15.88 7.94
C ILE A 135 -20.07 -15.52 7.36
N ILE A 136 -19.45 -16.42 6.60
CA ILE A 136 -18.18 -16.15 5.90
C ILE A 136 -18.39 -15.14 4.78
N ASP A 137 -19.52 -15.24 4.06
CA ASP A 137 -19.95 -14.29 3.03
C ASP A 137 -20.50 -12.97 3.60
N ASP A 138 -20.85 -12.93 4.89
CA ASP A 138 -21.29 -11.69 5.54
C ASP A 138 -20.10 -10.83 5.98
N ASP A 139 -19.81 -9.85 5.14
CA ASP A 139 -18.72 -8.88 5.17
C ASP A 139 -18.92 -7.79 6.25
N ASN A 140 -19.45 -8.17 7.42
CA ASN A 140 -20.05 -7.26 8.42
C ASN A 140 -19.23 -7.00 9.70
N ASP A 141 -18.05 -7.60 9.83
CA ASP A 141 -17.00 -7.10 10.72
C ASP A 141 -15.90 -6.44 9.89
N LYS A 142 -16.28 -5.35 9.24
CA LYS A 142 -15.33 -4.46 8.60
C LYS A 142 -14.51 -3.77 9.70
N PRO A 143 -13.16 -3.75 9.61
CA PRO A 143 -12.39 -2.76 10.38
C PRO A 143 -13.03 -1.40 10.14
N ILE A 144 -13.17 -0.56 11.19
CA ILE A 144 -13.84 0.75 11.09
C ILE A 144 -13.32 1.43 9.84
N LYS A 145 -14.16 1.42 8.78
CA LYS A 145 -13.74 1.94 7.50
C LYS A 145 -13.46 3.42 7.71
N PRO A 146 -12.43 3.97 7.08
CA PRO A 146 -12.29 5.41 7.01
C PRO A 146 -13.60 6.13 6.80
N ARG A 147 -13.81 7.25 7.50
CA ARG A 147 -15.07 8.00 7.40
C ARG A 147 -15.42 8.38 5.97
N TYR A 148 -14.42 8.69 5.13
CA TYR A 148 -14.63 8.92 3.70
C TYR A 148 -15.02 7.65 2.93
N LEU A 149 -14.62 6.46 3.37
CA LEU A 149 -15.09 5.18 2.81
C LEU A 149 -16.47 4.76 3.33
N GLN A 150 -16.98 5.41 4.39
CA GLN A 150 -18.36 5.21 4.86
C GLN A 150 -19.37 6.00 4.02
N ASN A 151 -18.92 7.01 3.26
CA ASN A 151 -19.78 7.86 2.45
C ASN A 151 -19.35 7.84 0.97
N PRO A 152 -19.95 6.97 0.14
CA PRO A 152 -19.51 6.72 -1.25
C PRO A 152 -19.59 7.96 -2.15
N GLU A 153 -20.41 8.95 -1.82
CA GLU A 153 -20.46 10.25 -2.53
C GLU A 153 -19.12 11.01 -2.49
N THR A 154 -18.23 10.72 -1.53
CA THR A 154 -16.92 11.41 -1.39
C THR A 154 -15.78 10.81 -2.23
N MET A 155 -16.10 9.86 -3.11
CA MET A 155 -15.14 9.12 -3.96
C MET A 155 -15.18 9.51 -5.45
N SER A 156 -15.97 10.52 -5.82
CA SER A 156 -15.98 11.05 -7.18
C SER A 156 -15.08 12.27 -7.35
N GLN A 157 -14.48 12.41 -8.53
CA GLN A 157 -13.84 13.66 -8.95
C GLN A 157 -14.91 14.74 -9.20
N PRO A 158 -14.68 16.00 -8.78
CA PRO A 158 -15.70 17.05 -8.84
C PRO A 158 -16.14 17.38 -10.27
N TYR A 159 -15.27 17.17 -11.26
CA TYR A 159 -15.54 17.47 -12.67
C TYR A 159 -15.65 16.22 -13.56
N GLY A 160 -15.69 15.03 -12.96
CA GLY A 160 -15.54 13.77 -13.68
C GLY A 160 -14.12 13.54 -14.24
N PRO A 161 -13.88 12.37 -14.87
CA PRO A 161 -12.59 12.02 -15.44
C PRO A 161 -12.25 12.91 -16.65
N SER A 162 -10.97 13.20 -16.85
CA SER A 162 -10.47 13.91 -18.03
C SER A 162 -10.55 13.02 -19.27
N ASP A 163 -10.87 13.64 -20.41
CA ASP A 163 -10.92 12.95 -21.71
C ASP A 163 -9.50 12.55 -22.17
N GLU A 164 -8.49 13.33 -21.78
CA GLU A 164 -7.09 13.11 -22.15
C GLU A 164 -6.35 12.16 -21.19
N SER A 165 -6.69 12.20 -19.89
CA SER A 165 -6.14 11.27 -18.91
C SER A 165 -7.24 10.88 -17.91
N PRO A 166 -7.94 9.76 -18.14
CA PRO A 166 -9.10 9.36 -17.34
C PRO A 166 -8.83 9.17 -15.83
N ALA A 167 -7.57 9.06 -15.43
CA ALA A 167 -7.18 9.01 -14.02
C ALA A 167 -7.29 10.40 -13.34
N HIS A 168 -7.04 11.49 -14.07
CA HIS A 168 -7.15 12.87 -13.59
C HIS A 168 -8.59 13.42 -13.74
N SER A 169 -8.94 14.44 -12.96
CA SER A 169 -10.20 15.16 -13.11
C SER A 169 -10.18 16.06 -14.35
N LYS A 170 -11.31 16.29 -15.02
CA LYS A 170 -11.48 17.20 -16.19
C LYS A 170 -11.11 18.68 -15.97
N GLY A 171 -10.61 19.05 -14.79
CA GLY A 171 -10.08 20.38 -14.47
C GLY A 171 -8.55 20.40 -14.37
N ILE A 172 -7.87 19.37 -14.87
CA ILE A 172 -6.41 19.22 -14.81
C ILE A 172 -5.92 19.01 -16.24
N ASP A 173 -4.99 19.86 -16.65
CA ASP A 173 -4.36 19.81 -17.97
C ASP A 173 -2.93 19.30 -17.82
N ILE A 174 -2.52 18.44 -18.76
CA ILE A 174 -1.12 18.03 -18.92
C ILE A 174 -0.44 19.07 -19.80
N ILE A 175 0.65 19.67 -19.32
CA ILE A 175 1.44 20.63 -20.11
C ILE A 175 2.92 20.24 -20.10
N PHE A 176 3.70 20.82 -21.02
CA PHE A 176 5.14 20.62 -21.09
C PHE A 176 5.88 21.94 -20.95
N SER A 177 6.95 21.96 -20.17
CA SER A 177 7.95 23.03 -20.18
C SER A 177 9.36 22.43 -20.11
N LYS A 178 10.36 23.22 -20.54
CA LYS A 178 11.77 22.80 -20.46
C LYS A 178 12.25 22.61 -19.02
N GLU A 179 11.68 23.37 -18.09
CA GLU A 179 12.04 23.35 -16.66
C GLU A 179 11.44 22.13 -15.94
N TYR A 180 10.16 21.87 -16.16
CA TYR A 180 9.37 20.90 -15.40
C TYR A 180 9.08 19.60 -16.15
N GLY A 181 9.48 19.50 -17.43
CA GLY A 181 9.04 18.43 -18.30
C GLY A 181 7.51 18.42 -18.45
N ARG A 182 6.92 17.22 -18.56
CA ARG A 182 5.47 17.05 -18.48
C ARG A 182 5.01 17.23 -17.03
N HIS A 183 4.03 18.09 -16.82
CA HIS A 183 3.50 18.40 -15.50
C HIS A 183 2.03 18.79 -15.56
N LEU A 184 1.39 18.85 -14.39
CA LEU A 184 -0.03 19.10 -14.25
C LEU A 184 -0.31 20.54 -13.82
N VAL A 185 -1.23 21.18 -14.52
CA VAL A 185 -1.75 22.50 -14.16
C VAL A 185 -3.26 22.44 -14.02
N ALA A 186 -3.80 23.13 -13.02
CA ALA A 186 -5.24 23.25 -12.86
C ALA A 186 -5.83 24.18 -13.94
N SER A 187 -6.87 23.72 -14.63
CA SER A 187 -7.72 24.53 -15.52
C SER A 187 -9.03 24.95 -14.84
N LYS A 188 -9.35 24.36 -13.70
CA LYS A 188 -10.47 24.71 -12.82
C LYS A 188 -10.00 24.83 -11.38
N GLU A 189 -10.76 25.54 -10.56
CA GLU A 189 -10.52 25.62 -9.13
C GLU A 189 -10.78 24.27 -8.45
N PHE A 190 -9.97 23.89 -7.47
CA PHE A 190 -10.23 22.75 -6.58
C PHE A 190 -10.19 23.19 -5.13
N LYS A 191 -11.18 22.74 -4.36
CA LYS A 191 -11.28 23.03 -2.92
C LYS A 191 -10.51 21.99 -2.10
N PRO A 192 -10.04 22.34 -0.89
CA PRO A 192 -9.41 21.38 0.01
C PRO A 192 -10.24 20.10 0.20
N GLY A 193 -9.60 18.95 0.06
CA GLY A 193 -10.19 17.61 0.18
C GLY A 193 -10.80 17.03 -1.10
N GLU A 194 -10.99 17.83 -2.16
CA GLU A 194 -11.50 17.33 -3.45
C GLU A 194 -10.52 16.38 -4.12
N ILE A 195 -11.05 15.38 -4.84
CA ILE A 195 -10.23 14.37 -5.51
C ILE A 195 -9.75 14.89 -6.86
N LEU A 196 -8.43 14.91 -7.02
CA LEU A 196 -7.75 15.30 -8.25
C LEU A 196 -7.51 14.09 -9.16
N THR A 197 -7.04 12.98 -8.58
CA THR A 197 -6.65 11.77 -9.31
C THR A 197 -7.10 10.52 -8.60
N ILE A 198 -7.62 9.55 -9.36
CA ILE A 198 -7.90 8.19 -8.92
C ILE A 198 -7.20 7.23 -9.89
N GLU A 199 -6.24 6.47 -9.41
CA GLU A 199 -5.40 5.65 -10.29
C GLU A 199 -5.11 4.28 -9.69
N LYS A 200 -5.22 3.23 -10.53
CA LYS A 200 -4.64 1.91 -10.22
C LYS A 200 -3.23 1.83 -10.79
N PRO A 201 -2.29 1.15 -10.10
CA PRO A 201 -0.93 1.05 -10.59
C PRO A 201 -0.88 0.21 -11.87
N TYR A 202 -0.03 0.61 -12.82
CA TYR A 202 0.28 -0.16 -14.02
C TYR A 202 0.84 -1.54 -13.67
N PHE A 203 1.77 -1.58 -12.70
CA PHE A 203 2.23 -2.80 -12.05
C PHE A 203 2.62 -2.52 -10.60
N TRP A 204 2.70 -3.57 -9.78
CA TRP A 204 3.11 -3.46 -8.38
C TRP A 204 3.79 -4.74 -7.89
N VAL A 205 4.56 -4.59 -6.81
CA VAL A 205 5.28 -5.65 -6.11
C VAL A 205 5.13 -5.51 -4.60
N LEU A 206 5.19 -6.63 -3.89
CA LEU A 206 5.21 -6.68 -2.42
C LEU A 206 6.64 -6.50 -1.91
N TYR A 207 6.82 -5.78 -0.79
CA TYR A 207 8.14 -5.69 -0.16
C TYR A 207 8.53 -7.01 0.52
N ARG A 208 9.83 -7.32 0.51
CA ARG A 208 10.37 -8.60 1.00
C ARG A 208 10.04 -8.89 2.46
N ASP A 209 10.07 -7.88 3.33
CA ASP A 209 9.73 -8.02 4.75
C ASP A 209 8.23 -8.31 4.97
N LYS A 210 7.41 -8.22 3.91
CA LYS A 210 5.97 -8.47 3.95
C LYS A 210 5.54 -9.81 3.34
N PHE A 211 6.45 -10.59 2.76
CA PHE A 211 6.11 -11.83 2.03
C PHE A 211 5.23 -12.81 2.81
N TYR A 212 5.41 -12.92 4.12
CA TYR A 212 4.66 -13.86 4.97
C TYR A 212 3.60 -13.20 5.86
N THR A 213 3.29 -11.93 5.59
CA THR A 213 2.27 -11.17 6.34
C THR A 213 1.23 -10.51 5.43
N HIS A 214 1.53 -10.35 4.13
CA HIS A 214 0.66 -9.70 3.15
C HIS A 214 0.51 -10.52 1.87
N CYS A 215 -0.59 -10.29 1.16
CA CYS A 215 -0.90 -10.93 -0.11
C CYS A 215 -0.02 -10.39 -1.24
N HIS A 216 0.57 -11.27 -2.05
CA HIS A 216 1.40 -10.89 -3.21
C HIS A 216 0.61 -10.28 -4.37
N TYR A 217 -0.72 -10.40 -4.35
CA TYR A 217 -1.60 -9.81 -5.36
C TYR A 217 -2.25 -8.50 -4.88
N CYS A 218 -3.01 -8.49 -3.78
CA CYS A 218 -3.69 -7.26 -3.34
C CYS A 218 -2.86 -6.39 -2.37
N LEU A 219 -1.71 -6.87 -1.91
CA LEU A 219 -0.85 -6.21 -0.91
C LEU A 219 -1.49 -6.02 0.47
N GLU A 220 -2.71 -6.50 0.70
CA GLU A 220 -3.36 -6.44 2.00
C GLU A 220 -2.79 -7.48 2.97
N ARG A 221 -2.80 -7.13 4.26
CA ARG A 221 -2.39 -8.00 5.35
C ARG A 221 -3.35 -9.18 5.46
N SER A 222 -2.81 -10.37 5.72
CA SER A 222 -3.63 -11.55 6.02
C SER A 222 -2.89 -12.46 6.98
N TYR A 223 -3.63 -12.99 7.96
CA TYR A 223 -3.10 -13.92 8.95
C TYR A 223 -3.32 -15.39 8.54
N CYS A 224 -4.15 -15.63 7.51
CA CYS A 224 -4.41 -16.94 6.92
C CYS A 224 -3.94 -17.00 5.46
N LEU A 225 -2.68 -16.62 5.22
CA LEU A 225 -2.10 -16.69 3.90
C LEU A 225 -2.04 -18.14 3.38
N ILE A 226 -2.34 -18.27 2.08
CA ILE A 226 -2.29 -19.49 1.28
C ILE A 226 -1.01 -19.45 0.42
N PRO A 227 -0.08 -20.39 0.57
CA PRO A 227 1.13 -20.42 -0.24
C PRO A 227 0.84 -20.83 -1.69
N CYS A 228 1.73 -20.42 -2.60
CA CYS A 228 1.82 -21.00 -3.93
C CYS A 228 2.17 -22.51 -3.82
N PRO A 229 1.54 -23.39 -4.60
CA PRO A 229 1.87 -24.82 -4.57
C PRO A 229 3.27 -25.13 -5.10
N ASP A 230 3.84 -24.26 -5.94
CA ASP A 230 5.10 -24.49 -6.66
C ASP A 230 6.30 -23.74 -6.05
N CYS A 231 6.07 -22.78 -5.15
CA CYS A 231 7.16 -22.06 -4.49
C CYS A 231 6.80 -21.61 -3.06
N PRO A 232 7.78 -21.56 -2.14
CA PRO A 232 7.53 -21.12 -0.76
C PRO A 232 7.40 -19.60 -0.62
N ILE A 233 7.54 -18.84 -1.71
CA ILE A 233 7.69 -17.38 -1.65
C ILE A 233 6.34 -16.69 -1.76
N ALA A 234 5.60 -16.96 -2.83
CA ALA A 234 4.35 -16.26 -3.07
C ALA A 234 3.25 -16.74 -2.12
N GLN A 235 2.59 -15.78 -1.48
CA GLN A 235 1.54 -15.95 -0.49
C GLN A 235 0.30 -15.13 -0.91
N TYR A 236 -0.90 -15.67 -0.68
CA TYR A 236 -2.15 -15.03 -1.09
C TYR A 236 -3.21 -15.07 0.00
N CYS A 237 -4.01 -14.01 0.13
CA CYS A 237 -5.11 -13.97 1.11
C CYS A 237 -6.33 -14.83 0.72
N SER A 238 -6.41 -15.25 -0.54
CA SER A 238 -7.54 -16.01 -1.07
C SER A 238 -7.15 -16.72 -2.37
N ASP A 239 -7.94 -17.75 -2.70
CA ASP A 239 -7.80 -18.46 -3.96
C ASP A 239 -8.07 -17.59 -5.19
N LYS A 240 -8.95 -16.59 -5.05
CA LYS A 240 -9.17 -15.57 -6.07
C LYS A 240 -7.88 -14.77 -6.33
N CYS A 241 -7.23 -14.26 -5.28
CA CYS A 241 -5.97 -13.54 -5.40
C CYS A 241 -4.84 -14.43 -5.94
N ARG A 242 -4.78 -15.70 -5.54
CA ARG A 242 -3.83 -16.70 -6.05
C ARG A 242 -3.98 -16.88 -7.57
N LYS A 243 -5.20 -17.11 -8.06
CA LYS A 243 -5.50 -17.27 -9.49
C LYS A 243 -5.22 -15.99 -10.29
N LEU A 244 -5.63 -14.83 -9.78
CA LEU A 244 -5.37 -13.54 -10.43
C LEU A 244 -3.86 -13.26 -10.52
N GLY A 245 -3.13 -13.43 -9.42
CA GLY A 245 -1.68 -13.27 -9.38
C GLY A 245 -0.95 -14.26 -10.29
N TRP A 246 -1.37 -15.53 -10.31
CA TRP A 246 -0.83 -16.55 -11.21
C TRP A 246 -0.94 -16.14 -12.67
N ASN A 247 -2.13 -15.76 -13.11
CA ASN A 247 -2.41 -15.42 -14.50
C ASN A 247 -1.74 -14.12 -14.93
N MET A 248 -1.66 -13.13 -14.03
CA MET A 248 -1.10 -11.82 -14.35
C MET A 248 0.43 -11.84 -14.42
N PHE A 249 1.10 -12.46 -13.45
CA PHE A 249 2.56 -12.38 -13.35
C PHE A 249 3.25 -13.63 -12.79
N HIS A 250 2.65 -14.28 -11.79
CA HIS A 250 3.39 -15.22 -10.97
C HIS A 250 3.74 -16.51 -11.71
N ARG A 251 2.96 -16.92 -12.72
CA ARG A 251 3.30 -18.08 -13.56
C ARG A 251 4.71 -17.98 -14.15
N THR A 252 5.10 -16.79 -14.63
CA THR A 252 6.44 -16.57 -15.19
C THR A 252 7.47 -16.38 -14.10
N GLU A 253 7.11 -15.71 -13.00
CA GLU A 253 8.04 -15.39 -11.91
C GLU A 253 8.35 -16.55 -10.98
N CYS A 254 7.42 -17.50 -10.82
CA CYS A 254 7.51 -18.60 -9.86
C CYS A 254 8.87 -19.34 -9.90
N PRO A 255 9.35 -19.83 -11.06
CA PRO A 255 10.65 -20.50 -11.13
C PRO A 255 11.85 -19.54 -10.96
N VAL A 256 11.66 -18.23 -11.12
CA VAL A 256 12.74 -17.23 -10.97
C VAL A 256 12.89 -16.80 -9.51
N LEU A 257 11.78 -16.60 -8.78
CA LEU A 257 11.78 -16.13 -7.40
C LEU A 257 12.53 -17.09 -6.45
N SER A 258 12.43 -18.40 -6.67
CA SER A 258 13.15 -19.40 -5.88
C SER A 258 14.67 -19.26 -6.05
N VAL A 259 15.14 -19.05 -7.28
CA VAL A 259 16.56 -18.83 -7.59
C VAL A 259 17.04 -17.49 -7.01
N LEU A 260 16.24 -16.43 -7.14
CA LEU A 260 16.57 -15.10 -6.62
C LEU A 260 16.77 -15.11 -5.11
N VAL A 261 15.89 -15.77 -4.35
CA VAL A 261 16.02 -15.86 -2.89
C VAL A 261 17.33 -16.55 -2.50
N ASN A 262 17.73 -17.60 -3.22
CA ASN A 262 19.00 -18.29 -2.96
C ASN A 262 20.21 -17.41 -3.27
N LEU A 263 20.18 -16.68 -4.40
CA LEU A 263 21.26 -15.76 -4.79
C LEU A 263 21.42 -14.59 -3.81
N PHE A 264 20.32 -13.95 -3.42
CA PHE A 264 20.32 -12.75 -2.57
C PHE A 264 20.23 -13.02 -1.07
N ASN A 265 20.17 -14.29 -0.64
CA ASN A 265 20.46 -14.64 0.76
C ASN A 265 21.97 -14.61 1.06
N ILE A 266 22.82 -14.68 0.02
CA ILE A 266 24.29 -14.66 0.13
C ILE A 266 24.82 -13.22 0.14
N ILE A 267 24.10 -12.31 -0.51
CA ILE A 267 24.46 -10.90 -0.68
C ILE A 267 23.46 -10.10 0.14
N ASP A 268 23.87 -9.46 1.25
CA ASP A 268 23.01 -8.62 2.09
C ASP A 268 22.67 -7.28 1.39
N ASP A 269 22.09 -7.36 0.20
CA ASP A 269 21.73 -6.23 -0.64
C ASP A 269 20.25 -6.32 -1.00
N LYS A 270 19.44 -6.01 0.02
CA LYS A 270 17.96 -6.01 -0.06
C LYS A 270 17.45 -5.11 -1.18
N VAL A 271 18.16 -4.02 -1.49
CA VAL A 271 17.78 -3.04 -2.51
C VAL A 271 17.87 -3.63 -3.92
N LYS A 272 18.89 -4.45 -4.21
CA LYS A 272 19.06 -5.07 -5.53
C LYS A 272 17.99 -6.12 -5.85
N MET A 273 17.56 -6.91 -4.86
CA MET A 273 16.52 -7.92 -5.08
C MET A 273 15.18 -7.31 -5.44
N ASP A 274 14.77 -6.25 -4.74
CA ASP A 274 13.50 -5.54 -5.02
C ASP A 274 13.51 -4.95 -6.44
N MET A 275 14.64 -4.43 -6.91
CA MET A 275 14.78 -3.91 -8.27
C MET A 275 14.60 -5.02 -9.32
N VAL A 276 15.23 -6.18 -9.13
CA VAL A 276 15.09 -7.34 -10.05
C VAL A 276 13.63 -7.79 -10.15
N ILE A 277 12.93 -7.91 -9.01
CA ILE A 277 11.51 -8.31 -9.00
C ILE A 277 10.66 -7.26 -9.73
N LYS A 278 10.90 -5.96 -9.52
CA LYS A 278 10.15 -4.89 -10.19
C LYS A 278 10.29 -4.94 -11.71
N ILE A 279 11.51 -5.06 -12.24
CA ILE A 279 11.73 -5.03 -13.70
C ILE A 279 11.25 -6.31 -14.38
N ILE A 280 11.33 -7.47 -13.71
CA ILE A 280 10.72 -8.71 -14.18
C ILE A 280 9.20 -8.56 -14.22
N ARG A 281 8.59 -8.10 -13.12
CA ARG A 281 7.14 -7.90 -13.02
C ARG A 281 6.64 -6.95 -14.10
N LEU A 282 7.34 -5.83 -14.30
CA LEU A 282 7.03 -4.84 -15.35
C LEU A 282 7.10 -5.48 -16.73
N LEU A 283 8.16 -6.21 -17.07
CA LEU A 283 8.27 -6.88 -18.37
C LEU A 283 7.12 -7.87 -18.59
N VAL A 284 6.83 -8.69 -17.57
CA VAL A 284 5.76 -9.71 -17.65
C VAL A 284 4.40 -9.05 -17.85
N VAL A 285 4.11 -7.97 -17.12
CA VAL A 285 2.86 -7.21 -17.28
C VAL A 285 2.80 -6.54 -18.66
N ALA A 286 3.85 -5.82 -19.05
CA ALA A 286 3.89 -5.07 -20.31
C ALA A 286 3.79 -5.96 -21.55
N THR A 287 4.35 -7.15 -21.49
CA THR A 287 4.31 -8.12 -22.60
C THR A 287 3.14 -9.10 -22.49
N SER A 288 2.28 -8.99 -21.47
CA SER A 288 1.22 -9.97 -21.18
C SER A 288 1.74 -11.41 -21.14
N ASN A 289 2.76 -11.65 -20.31
CA ASN A 289 3.51 -12.91 -20.23
C ASN A 289 4.14 -13.32 -21.58
N GLY A 290 4.79 -12.37 -22.27
CA GLY A 290 5.55 -12.60 -23.50
C GLY A 290 4.71 -12.70 -24.78
N LYS A 291 3.40 -12.46 -24.72
CA LYS A 291 2.49 -12.53 -25.87
C LYS A 291 2.50 -11.27 -26.74
N LYS A 292 2.93 -10.13 -26.19
CA LYS A 292 2.84 -8.79 -26.80
C LYS A 292 4.21 -8.13 -26.98
N PHE A 293 5.25 -8.89 -27.33
CA PHE A 293 6.58 -8.31 -27.59
C PHE A 293 6.54 -7.31 -28.74
N ASP A 294 6.02 -7.70 -29.90
CA ASP A 294 6.01 -6.86 -31.10
C ASP A 294 5.17 -5.58 -30.91
N GLU A 295 4.01 -5.70 -30.24
CA GLU A 295 3.15 -4.56 -29.90
C GLU A 295 3.88 -3.57 -29.00
N LEU A 296 4.54 -4.06 -27.94
CA LEU A 296 5.28 -3.20 -27.02
C LEU A 296 6.49 -2.54 -27.69
N GLN A 297 7.21 -3.25 -28.55
CA GLN A 297 8.34 -2.68 -29.29
C GLN A 297 7.88 -1.53 -30.20
N LYS A 298 6.80 -1.74 -30.97
CA LYS A 298 6.21 -0.70 -31.82
C LYS A 298 5.72 0.50 -31.01
N ASP A 299 5.10 0.25 -29.85
CA ASP A 299 4.65 1.31 -28.95
C ASP A 299 5.82 2.17 -28.44
N LEU A 300 6.94 1.54 -28.08
CA LEU A 300 8.15 2.25 -27.66
C LEU A 300 8.72 3.10 -28.78
N GLU A 301 8.87 2.53 -29.98
CA GLU A 301 9.35 3.26 -31.16
C GLU A 301 8.45 4.48 -31.45
N THR A 302 7.13 4.31 -31.34
CA THR A 302 6.15 5.39 -31.53
C THR A 302 6.30 6.48 -30.47
N ALA A 303 6.48 6.10 -29.20
CA ALA A 303 6.67 7.06 -28.11
C ALA A 303 8.00 7.82 -28.22
N GLU A 304 9.07 7.16 -28.64
CA GLU A 304 10.42 7.74 -28.76
C GLU A 304 10.57 8.66 -29.97
N THR A 305 9.86 8.37 -31.05
CA THR A 305 9.86 9.18 -32.28
C THR A 305 8.83 10.31 -32.26
N ASN A 306 8.02 10.43 -31.20
CA ASN A 306 7.03 11.50 -31.07
C ASN A 306 7.75 12.87 -30.95
N PRO A 307 7.52 13.81 -31.89
CA PRO A 307 8.15 15.13 -31.85
C PRO A 307 7.60 16.04 -30.75
N ASP A 308 6.40 15.74 -30.24
CA ASP A 308 5.78 16.49 -29.15
C ASP A 308 6.07 15.84 -27.78
N ASN A 309 6.98 16.49 -27.04
CA ASN A 309 7.36 16.06 -25.69
C ASN A 309 6.20 16.04 -24.70
N ARG A 310 5.11 16.78 -24.95
CA ARG A 310 3.92 16.81 -24.10
C ARG A 310 3.11 15.53 -24.24
N THR A 311 2.98 15.02 -25.46
CA THR A 311 2.15 13.85 -25.79
C THR A 311 2.97 12.58 -26.03
N ALA A 312 4.29 12.61 -25.83
CA ALA A 312 5.12 11.42 -25.78
C ALA A 312 4.52 10.40 -24.80
N GLY A 313 4.23 9.17 -25.26
CA GLY A 313 3.59 8.12 -24.47
C GLY A 313 2.08 8.02 -24.56
N PHE A 314 1.42 8.94 -25.25
CA PHE A 314 -0.03 8.89 -25.45
C PHE A 314 -0.37 7.78 -26.44
N THR A 315 -1.51 7.13 -26.21
CA THR A 315 -2.05 6.12 -27.13
C THR A 315 -2.49 6.76 -28.44
N ASP A 316 -2.78 5.93 -29.45
CA ASP A 316 -3.25 6.42 -30.75
C ASP A 316 -4.60 7.17 -30.66
N SER A 317 -5.35 6.97 -29.57
CA SER A 317 -6.57 7.71 -29.26
C SER A 317 -6.33 9.05 -28.55
N GLY A 318 -5.07 9.48 -28.40
CA GLY A 318 -4.71 10.73 -27.74
C GLY A 318 -4.89 10.69 -26.22
N ILE A 319 -4.76 9.51 -25.60
CA ILE A 319 -4.98 9.34 -24.15
C ILE A 319 -3.68 8.95 -23.44
N LEU A 320 -3.41 9.56 -22.29
CA LEU A 320 -2.44 9.04 -21.32
C LEU A 320 -3.12 7.98 -20.45
N ASP A 321 -2.97 6.73 -20.85
CA ASP A 321 -3.64 5.58 -20.22
C ASP A 321 -2.74 4.92 -19.18
N SER A 322 -3.18 4.94 -17.92
CA SER A 322 -2.51 4.29 -16.78
C SER A 322 -2.29 2.78 -16.95
N SER A 323 -3.02 2.13 -17.86
CA SER A 323 -2.90 0.71 -18.19
C SER A 323 -2.06 0.43 -19.45
N SER A 324 -1.58 1.46 -20.14
CA SER A 324 -0.80 1.33 -21.37
C SER A 324 0.69 1.20 -21.11
N GLY A 325 1.32 0.22 -21.75
CA GLY A 325 2.78 0.08 -21.76
C GLY A 325 3.48 1.26 -22.39
N ARG A 326 2.90 1.85 -23.45
CA ARG A 326 3.41 3.06 -24.11
C ARG A 326 3.49 4.23 -23.12
N SER A 327 2.42 4.47 -22.37
CA SER A 327 2.35 5.56 -21.39
C SER A 327 3.33 5.32 -20.24
N ALA A 328 3.35 4.10 -19.68
CA ALA A 328 4.25 3.72 -18.60
C ALA A 328 5.74 3.82 -18.99
N MET A 329 6.10 3.44 -20.22
CA MET A 329 7.50 3.47 -20.67
C MET A 329 7.96 4.84 -21.20
N SER A 330 7.05 5.79 -21.33
CA SER A 330 7.37 7.18 -21.67
C SER A 330 7.82 8.01 -20.46
N LEU A 331 7.66 7.50 -19.24
CA LEU A 331 7.91 8.25 -18.01
C LEU A 331 9.38 8.68 -17.88
N ALA A 332 9.61 9.72 -17.06
CA ALA A 332 10.92 10.34 -16.90
C ALA A 332 11.98 9.33 -16.42
N THR A 333 13.12 9.30 -17.11
CA THR A 333 14.22 8.37 -16.81
C THR A 333 15.38 9.03 -16.06
N ASN A 334 15.53 10.35 -16.19
CA ASN A 334 16.70 11.11 -15.74
C ASN A 334 18.02 10.49 -16.22
N MET A 335 17.99 9.81 -17.38
CA MET A 335 19.10 8.98 -17.85
C MET A 335 20.40 9.74 -18.01
N ILE A 336 20.33 10.98 -18.51
CA ILE A 336 21.50 11.81 -18.82
C ILE A 336 22.10 12.45 -17.54
N THR A 337 21.32 12.57 -16.47
CA THR A 337 21.79 13.19 -15.21
C THR A 337 22.28 12.17 -14.18
N ARG A 338 21.99 10.88 -14.39
CA ARG A 338 22.39 9.79 -13.49
C ARG A 338 23.91 9.55 -13.53
N PRO A 339 24.56 9.28 -12.38
CA PRO A 339 25.96 8.86 -12.35
C PRO A 339 26.18 7.53 -13.09
N LEU A 340 27.28 7.44 -13.86
CA LEU A 340 27.61 6.26 -14.66
C LEU A 340 27.66 4.97 -13.83
N ILE A 341 28.13 5.04 -12.59
CA ILE A 341 28.19 3.88 -11.68
C ILE A 341 26.80 3.29 -11.41
N GLY A 342 25.78 4.12 -11.24
CA GLY A 342 24.39 3.67 -11.05
C GLY A 342 23.82 3.02 -12.32
N ILE A 343 24.16 3.60 -13.48
CA ILE A 343 23.75 3.08 -14.79
C ILE A 343 24.36 1.70 -15.04
N SER A 344 25.66 1.53 -14.78
CA SER A 344 26.36 0.25 -14.91
C SER A 344 25.75 -0.82 -14.00
N ALA A 345 25.39 -0.45 -12.76
CA ALA A 345 24.69 -1.38 -11.85
C ALA A 345 23.33 -1.81 -12.40
N PHE A 346 22.54 -0.88 -12.94
CA PHE A 346 21.27 -1.21 -13.59
C PHE A 346 21.43 -2.09 -14.82
N ALA A 347 22.49 -1.91 -15.62
CA ALA A 347 22.79 -2.78 -16.75
C ALA A 347 23.07 -4.23 -16.29
N CYS A 348 23.86 -4.42 -15.23
CA CYS A 348 24.12 -5.75 -14.66
C CYS A 348 22.85 -6.40 -14.12
N VAL A 349 22.02 -5.64 -13.39
CA VAL A 349 20.73 -6.12 -12.85
C VAL A 349 19.78 -6.54 -13.98
N SER A 350 19.74 -5.76 -15.06
CA SER A 350 18.91 -6.03 -16.23
C SER A 350 19.37 -7.27 -17.01
N ALA A 351 20.68 -7.42 -17.21
CA ALA A 351 21.27 -8.60 -17.84
C ALA A 351 20.98 -9.87 -17.02
N LEU A 352 21.17 -9.80 -15.69
CA LEU A 352 20.83 -10.91 -14.79
C LEU A 352 19.35 -11.29 -14.89
N ALA A 353 18.45 -10.31 -14.87
CA ALA A 353 17.02 -10.55 -14.97
C ALA A 353 16.63 -11.20 -16.33
N ALA A 354 17.19 -10.73 -17.44
CA ALA A 354 16.99 -11.32 -18.76
C ALA A 354 17.52 -12.77 -18.83
N MET A 355 18.72 -13.03 -18.30
CA MET A 355 19.30 -14.39 -18.25
C MET A 355 18.47 -15.33 -17.38
N LEU A 356 17.98 -14.87 -16.23
CA LEU A 356 17.10 -15.66 -15.36
C LEU A 356 15.79 -15.99 -16.07
N LEU A 357 15.17 -15.03 -16.75
CA LEU A 357 13.96 -15.30 -17.53
C LEU A 357 14.23 -16.32 -18.66
N ALA A 358 15.33 -16.18 -19.38
CA ALA A 358 15.67 -17.08 -20.49
C ALA A 358 15.97 -18.51 -20.02
N THR A 359 16.64 -18.67 -18.88
CA THR A 359 17.07 -19.98 -18.39
C THR A 359 16.01 -20.67 -17.53
N GLN A 360 15.23 -19.92 -16.76
CA GLN A 360 14.28 -20.48 -15.79
C GLN A 360 12.84 -20.56 -16.31
N THR A 361 12.49 -19.82 -17.37
CA THR A 361 11.11 -19.70 -17.85
C THR A 361 10.98 -20.07 -19.34
N LYS A 362 9.74 -20.15 -19.82
CA LYS A 362 9.42 -20.26 -21.25
C LYS A 362 8.90 -18.94 -21.82
N LEU A 363 9.24 -17.79 -21.21
CA LEU A 363 8.79 -16.47 -21.65
C LEU A 363 9.15 -16.20 -23.12
N PHE A 364 10.32 -16.71 -23.55
CA PHE A 364 10.83 -16.59 -24.92
C PHE A 364 10.56 -17.87 -25.75
N GLY A 365 9.45 -18.57 -25.47
CA GLY A 365 9.03 -19.80 -26.16
C GLY A 365 9.67 -21.09 -25.62
N ARG A 366 10.93 -21.05 -25.18
CA ARG A 366 11.62 -22.18 -24.52
C ARG A 366 12.54 -21.72 -23.40
N LYS A 367 13.07 -22.70 -22.65
CA LYS A 367 14.20 -22.49 -21.73
C LYS A 367 15.50 -22.59 -22.53
N TYR A 368 16.43 -21.68 -22.25
CA TYR A 368 17.76 -21.62 -22.87
C TYR A 368 18.81 -22.08 -21.87
N GLN A 369 19.91 -22.62 -22.37
CA GLN A 369 21.12 -22.86 -21.60
C GLN A 369 22.06 -21.65 -21.71
N LEU A 370 22.87 -21.41 -20.67
CA LEU A 370 23.78 -20.25 -20.65
C LEU A 370 24.72 -20.16 -21.87
N PRO A 371 25.31 -21.25 -22.40
CA PRO A 371 26.16 -21.16 -23.59
C PRO A 371 25.42 -20.67 -24.85
N GLU A 372 24.10 -20.91 -24.94
CA GLU A 372 23.29 -20.44 -26.07
C GLU A 372 23.10 -18.92 -26.07
N LEU A 373 23.35 -18.25 -24.94
CA LEU A 373 23.18 -16.81 -24.76
C LEU A 373 24.48 -16.01 -24.97
N GLN A 374 25.57 -16.65 -25.42
CA GLN A 374 26.83 -15.96 -25.69
C GLN A 374 26.72 -14.95 -26.84
N ASP A 375 25.95 -15.30 -27.89
CA ASP A 375 25.59 -14.39 -28.98
C ASP A 375 24.15 -13.91 -28.79
N ILE A 376 23.98 -12.78 -28.10
CA ILE A 376 22.66 -12.22 -27.78
C ILE A 376 21.95 -11.64 -29.02
N ASP A 377 22.69 -11.31 -30.07
CA ASP A 377 22.12 -10.75 -31.31
C ASP A 377 21.29 -11.79 -32.07
N ALA A 378 21.57 -13.07 -31.87
CA ALA A 378 20.74 -14.18 -32.35
C ALA A 378 19.38 -14.31 -31.61
N HIS A 379 19.16 -13.57 -30.52
CA HIS A 379 17.97 -13.68 -29.66
C HIS A 379 17.27 -12.32 -29.49
N PRO A 380 16.57 -11.80 -30.52
CA PRO A 380 16.03 -10.44 -30.52
C PRO A 380 15.09 -10.13 -29.34
N ASN A 381 14.22 -11.06 -28.95
CA ASN A 381 13.31 -10.84 -27.80
C ASN A 381 14.05 -10.79 -26.46
N ILE A 382 15.14 -11.54 -26.31
CA ILE A 382 15.97 -11.52 -25.09
C ILE A 382 16.77 -10.22 -25.05
N LYS A 383 17.37 -9.82 -26.18
CA LYS A 383 18.07 -8.55 -26.36
C LYS A 383 17.15 -7.36 -26.05
N PHE A 384 15.97 -7.32 -26.66
CA PHE A 384 14.95 -6.31 -26.41
C PHE A 384 14.55 -6.25 -24.94
N SER A 385 14.32 -7.42 -24.31
CA SER A 385 14.00 -7.50 -22.88
C SER A 385 15.09 -6.92 -22.00
N GLY A 386 16.37 -7.17 -22.31
CA GLY A 386 17.50 -6.60 -21.59
C GLY A 386 17.52 -5.06 -21.67
N SER A 387 17.33 -4.50 -22.86
CA SER A 387 17.23 -3.05 -23.08
C SER A 387 16.03 -2.44 -22.36
N LEU A 388 14.86 -3.07 -22.46
CA LEU A 388 13.64 -2.63 -21.80
C LEU A 388 13.77 -2.69 -20.27
N MET A 389 14.42 -3.72 -19.73
CA MET A 389 14.69 -3.85 -18.30
C MET A 389 15.63 -2.77 -17.77
N LEU A 390 16.63 -2.35 -18.56
CA LEU A 390 17.48 -1.22 -18.20
C LEU A 390 16.65 0.07 -18.13
N ARG A 391 15.80 0.30 -19.13
CA ARG A 391 14.84 1.41 -19.11
C ARG A 391 13.90 1.32 -17.91
N ALA A 392 13.40 0.13 -17.59
CA ALA A 392 12.54 -0.11 -16.44
C ALA A 392 13.25 0.19 -15.11
N CYS A 393 14.56 -0.09 -14.97
CA CYS A 393 15.32 0.27 -13.77
C CYS A 393 15.27 1.78 -13.52
N VAL A 394 15.56 2.58 -14.54
CA VAL A 394 15.59 4.04 -14.40
C VAL A 394 14.21 4.66 -14.25
N ILE A 395 13.19 4.10 -14.92
CA ILE A 395 11.79 4.53 -14.73
C ILE A 395 11.33 4.21 -13.31
N THR A 396 11.50 2.96 -12.85
CA THR A 396 11.00 2.55 -11.54
C THR A 396 11.77 3.19 -10.39
N ALA A 397 13.02 3.59 -10.58
CA ALA A 397 13.78 4.35 -9.59
C ALA A 397 13.24 5.77 -9.39
N SER A 398 12.68 6.41 -10.43
CA SER A 398 12.16 7.78 -10.35
C SER A 398 10.63 7.87 -10.14
N ASN A 399 9.88 6.83 -10.52
CA ASN A 399 8.43 6.94 -10.71
C ASN A 399 7.61 5.94 -9.89
N CYS A 400 8.24 5.01 -9.18
CA CYS A 400 7.50 4.08 -8.32
C CYS A 400 7.18 4.70 -6.96
N PHE A 401 5.96 4.44 -6.48
CA PHE A 401 5.47 4.92 -5.20
C PHE A 401 5.30 3.76 -4.21
N SER A 402 5.60 4.00 -2.93
CA SER A 402 5.25 3.07 -1.86
C SER A 402 3.73 3.01 -1.70
N ILE A 403 3.17 1.80 -1.76
CA ILE A 403 1.75 1.51 -1.59
C ILE A 403 1.47 1.19 -0.13
N GLN A 404 0.45 1.83 0.43
CA GLN A 404 0.04 1.71 1.82
C GLN A 404 -1.45 1.38 1.93
N PRO A 405 -1.88 0.13 1.63
CA PRO A 405 -3.28 -0.27 1.77
C PRO A 405 -3.76 -0.10 3.22
N GLU A 406 -2.88 -0.36 4.18
CA GLU A 406 -3.05 -0.03 5.59
C GLU A 406 -2.30 1.29 5.89
N PRO A 407 -2.96 2.30 6.50
CA PRO A 407 -2.35 3.58 6.82
C PRO A 407 -1.05 3.44 7.61
N GLY A 408 0.01 4.11 7.15
CA GLY A 408 1.33 4.07 7.80
C GLY A 408 2.15 2.82 7.51
N ILE A 409 1.56 1.77 6.92
CA ILE A 409 2.27 0.52 6.62
C ILE A 409 2.59 0.43 5.13
N LYS A 410 3.85 0.68 4.81
CA LYS A 410 4.41 0.47 3.47
C LYS A 410 4.44 -1.03 3.16
N SER A 411 3.51 -1.47 2.31
CA SER A 411 3.32 -2.89 2.00
C SER A 411 4.04 -3.29 0.71
N GLY A 412 4.13 -2.37 -0.25
CA GLY A 412 4.77 -2.64 -1.54
C GLY A 412 5.11 -1.39 -2.31
N SER A 413 5.42 -1.57 -3.59
CA SER A 413 5.81 -0.50 -4.53
C SER A 413 5.06 -0.70 -5.84
N GLY A 414 4.58 0.39 -6.46
CA GLY A 414 3.95 0.33 -7.78
C GLY A 414 4.15 1.58 -8.62
N LEU A 415 3.93 1.44 -9.92
CA LEU A 415 4.06 2.51 -10.91
C LEU A 415 2.69 3.10 -11.21
N TYR A 416 2.53 4.41 -11.01
CA TYR A 416 1.28 5.15 -11.19
C TYR A 416 1.52 6.23 -12.25
N VAL A 417 1.18 5.94 -13.49
CA VAL A 417 1.56 6.71 -14.69
C VAL A 417 1.06 8.15 -14.62
N ALA A 418 -0.22 8.34 -14.30
CA ALA A 418 -0.84 9.65 -14.20
C ALA A 418 -0.30 10.42 -12.99
N HIS A 419 -0.08 9.75 -11.85
CA HIS A 419 0.52 10.37 -10.67
C HIS A 419 2.00 10.75 -10.86
N SER A 420 2.74 10.07 -11.75
CA SER A 420 4.12 10.42 -12.08
C SER A 420 4.28 11.78 -12.78
N LEU A 421 3.19 12.41 -13.22
CA LEU A 421 3.21 13.78 -13.76
C LEU A 421 3.13 14.88 -12.68
N TYR A 422 2.90 14.52 -11.42
CA TYR A 422 2.94 15.48 -10.32
C TYR A 422 4.40 15.78 -9.98
N ASN A 423 4.82 17.02 -10.19
CA ASN A 423 6.14 17.46 -9.77
C ASN A 423 6.24 17.65 -8.26
N HIS A 424 7.48 17.80 -7.80
CA HIS A 424 7.77 17.99 -6.39
C HIS A 424 7.61 19.45 -5.94
N SER A 425 6.99 19.63 -4.77
CA SER A 425 7.22 20.77 -3.89
C SER A 425 7.50 20.26 -2.47
N CYS A 426 8.40 20.91 -1.74
CA CYS A 426 8.62 20.58 -0.33
C CYS A 426 7.40 20.93 0.53
N ALA A 427 6.55 21.85 0.06
CA ALA A 427 5.23 22.18 0.57
C ALA A 427 4.21 21.85 -0.52
N PRO A 428 3.84 20.57 -0.72
CA PRO A 428 2.95 20.19 -1.80
C PRO A 428 1.54 20.74 -1.56
N ASN A 429 0.78 20.99 -2.61
CA ASN A 429 -0.64 21.39 -2.53
C ASN A 429 -1.59 20.19 -2.57
N THR A 430 -1.06 18.96 -2.51
CA THR A 430 -1.82 17.71 -2.50
C THR A 430 -1.34 16.74 -1.43
N PHE A 431 -2.18 15.76 -1.12
CA PHE A 431 -1.79 14.56 -0.38
C PHE A 431 -2.45 13.33 -1.01
N ARG A 432 -1.85 12.17 -0.74
CA ARG A 432 -2.30 10.89 -1.30
C ARG A 432 -2.65 9.89 -0.20
N HIS A 433 -3.64 9.05 -0.48
CA HIS A 433 -4.02 7.90 0.34
C HIS A 433 -4.40 6.72 -0.58
N PHE A 434 -4.66 5.56 0.00
CA PHE A 434 -4.93 4.34 -0.76
C PHE A 434 -6.25 3.69 -0.34
N GLU A 435 -6.89 3.08 -1.33
CA GLU A 435 -7.96 2.09 -1.15
C GLU A 435 -7.49 0.79 -1.79
N GLY A 436 -7.02 -0.16 -0.97
CA GLY A 436 -6.25 -1.30 -1.46
C GLY A 436 -4.98 -0.82 -2.17
N ILE A 437 -4.81 -1.19 -3.44
CA ILE A 437 -3.70 -0.69 -4.29
C ILE A 437 -4.05 0.57 -5.09
N LYS A 438 -5.28 1.05 -5.05
CA LYS A 438 -5.71 2.23 -5.81
C LYS A 438 -5.26 3.49 -5.06
N MET A 439 -4.51 4.36 -5.74
CA MET A 439 -4.06 5.64 -5.20
C MET A 439 -5.14 6.70 -5.44
N ILE A 440 -5.41 7.50 -4.42
CA ILE A 440 -6.33 8.63 -4.47
C ILE A 440 -5.55 9.87 -4.04
N THR A 441 -5.49 10.85 -4.91
CA THR A 441 -4.83 12.14 -4.66
C THR A 441 -5.88 13.21 -4.43
N ARG A 442 -5.77 13.94 -3.32
CA ARG A 442 -6.68 15.01 -2.93
C ARG A 442 -5.95 16.35 -2.86
N ALA A 443 -6.67 17.42 -3.16
CA ALA A 443 -6.21 18.77 -2.87
C ALA A 443 -6.02 18.94 -1.36
N MET A 444 -4.88 19.46 -0.95
CA MET A 444 -4.58 19.76 0.45
C MET A 444 -4.93 21.20 0.79
N GLU A 445 -4.83 22.10 -0.18
CA GLU A 445 -5.13 23.53 -0.09
C GLU A 445 -5.96 23.94 -1.32
N PRO A 446 -6.51 25.17 -1.38
CA PRO A 446 -7.16 25.65 -2.60
C PRO A 446 -6.18 25.68 -3.76
N ILE A 447 -6.60 25.17 -4.92
CA ILE A 447 -5.81 25.18 -6.16
C ILE A 447 -6.60 25.97 -7.19
N TYR A 448 -6.03 27.01 -7.77
CA TYR A 448 -6.70 27.89 -8.72
C TYR A 448 -6.25 27.62 -10.17
N PRO A 449 -7.05 28.04 -11.16
CA PRO A 449 -6.64 27.92 -12.56
C PRO A 449 -5.27 28.58 -12.82
N GLY A 450 -4.37 27.84 -13.47
CA GLY A 450 -2.98 28.25 -13.72
C GLY A 450 -1.98 27.72 -12.68
N ASP A 451 -2.44 27.24 -11.52
CA ASP A 451 -1.56 26.66 -10.52
C ASP A 451 -1.01 25.30 -10.98
N GLN A 452 0.30 25.10 -10.81
CA GLN A 452 0.89 23.77 -10.92
C GLN A 452 0.47 22.91 -9.72
N ILE A 453 0.17 21.64 -9.99
CA ILE A 453 -0.25 20.68 -8.98
C ILE A 453 0.96 19.85 -8.55
N PHE A 454 1.29 19.91 -7.25
CA PHE A 454 2.51 19.33 -6.68
C PHE A 454 2.22 18.20 -5.70
N THR A 455 3.14 17.23 -5.66
CA THR A 455 3.21 16.17 -4.66
C THR A 455 4.55 16.21 -3.91
N GLY A 456 4.67 15.40 -2.85
CA GLY A 456 5.89 15.24 -2.06
C GLY A 456 6.68 14.00 -2.47
N TYR A 457 7.94 14.18 -2.87
CA TYR A 457 8.90 13.10 -3.21
C TYR A 457 9.64 12.57 -1.95
N GLY A 458 9.07 12.80 -0.76
CA GLY A 458 9.66 12.43 0.52
C GLY A 458 10.61 13.47 1.13
N ALA A 459 10.86 14.59 0.45
CA ALA A 459 11.54 15.77 0.97
C ALA A 459 10.51 16.85 1.35
N ASP A 460 9.97 16.80 2.57
CA ASP A 460 8.90 17.70 3.02
C ASP A 460 9.42 18.62 4.14
N TYR A 461 9.06 19.90 4.10
CA TYR A 461 9.53 20.87 5.10
C TYR A 461 9.02 20.57 6.51
N SER A 462 7.91 19.84 6.63
CA SER A 462 7.30 19.49 7.91
C SER A 462 8.23 18.77 8.88
N TYR A 463 9.14 17.91 8.39
CA TYR A 463 10.03 17.10 9.22
C TYR A 463 11.50 17.12 8.79
N MET A 464 11.86 17.80 7.70
CA MET A 464 13.21 17.78 7.14
C MET A 464 13.73 19.20 6.93
N SER A 465 14.99 19.48 7.31
CA SER A 465 15.64 20.76 7.08
C SER A 465 15.88 21.02 5.58
N ARG A 466 16.00 22.30 5.19
CA ARG A 466 16.21 22.69 3.78
C ARG A 466 17.42 22.02 3.14
N GLU A 467 18.54 21.98 3.86
CA GLU A 467 19.77 21.33 3.41
C GLU A 467 19.54 19.86 3.06
N LYS A 468 18.97 19.08 4.00
CA LYS A 468 18.66 17.66 3.80
C LYS A 468 17.65 17.42 2.69
N ARG A 469 16.66 18.32 2.53
CA ARG A 469 15.69 18.25 1.42
C ARG A 469 16.39 18.42 0.07
N LYS A 470 17.26 19.42 -0.07
CA LYS A 470 18.02 19.68 -1.30
C LYS A 470 18.99 18.55 -1.63
N GLU A 471 19.72 18.06 -0.63
CA GLU A 471 20.60 16.89 -0.76
C GLU A 471 19.83 15.68 -1.30
N LYS A 472 18.74 15.28 -0.61
CA LYS A 472 17.91 14.15 -1.02
C LYS A 472 17.37 14.27 -2.45
N LEU A 473 16.85 15.45 -2.82
CA LEU A 473 16.29 15.66 -4.16
C LEU A 473 17.35 15.67 -5.25
N SER A 474 18.53 16.23 -4.96
CA SER A 474 19.68 16.19 -5.87
C SER A 474 20.15 14.75 -6.10
N GLU A 475 20.26 13.95 -5.03
CA GLU A 475 20.74 12.57 -5.11
C GLU A 475 19.74 11.60 -5.78
N GLU A 476 18.46 11.69 -5.42
CA GLU A 476 17.44 10.73 -5.87
C GLU A 476 16.76 11.15 -7.20
N TYR A 477 16.60 12.46 -7.42
CA TYR A 477 15.80 13.01 -8.51
C TYR A 477 16.57 14.00 -9.41
N PHE A 478 17.82 14.34 -9.10
CA PHE A 478 18.74 15.10 -9.95
C PHE A 478 18.29 16.52 -10.28
N PHE A 479 17.64 17.22 -9.33
CA PHE A 479 17.27 18.63 -9.47
C PHE A 479 17.40 19.40 -8.15
N ASP A 480 17.51 20.74 -8.23
CA ASP A 480 17.47 21.63 -7.06
C ASP A 480 16.08 22.28 -6.94
N CYS A 481 15.41 22.05 -5.82
CA CYS A 481 14.03 22.52 -5.62
C CYS A 481 13.97 24.04 -5.35
N GLN A 482 13.14 24.73 -6.14
CA GLN A 482 12.87 26.16 -6.04
C GLN A 482 11.48 26.49 -5.47
N CYS A 483 10.84 25.56 -4.73
CA CYS A 483 9.56 25.87 -4.08
C CYS A 483 9.71 26.97 -3.01
N SER A 484 8.62 27.62 -2.63
CA SER A 484 8.59 28.67 -1.59
C SER A 484 9.26 28.22 -0.28
N ALA A 485 9.01 26.99 0.16
CA ALA A 485 9.62 26.44 1.36
C ALA A 485 11.16 26.31 1.26
N CYS A 486 11.72 26.20 0.06
CA CYS A 486 13.16 26.17 -0.16
C CYS A 486 13.76 27.55 -0.44
N ILE A 487 13.01 28.48 -1.05
CA ILE A 487 13.47 29.85 -1.29
C ILE A 487 13.51 30.62 0.04
N ASP A 488 12.43 30.54 0.82
CA ASP A 488 12.24 31.29 2.06
C ASP A 488 12.75 30.55 3.31
N ASP A 489 13.37 29.39 3.14
CA ASP A 489 13.89 28.52 4.22
C ASP A 489 12.87 28.26 5.34
N TRP A 490 11.72 27.68 4.96
CA TRP A 490 10.64 27.46 5.91
C TRP A 490 11.07 26.50 7.05
N PRO A 491 10.74 26.84 8.31
CA PRO A 491 11.05 26.00 9.47
C PRO A 491 10.19 24.72 9.48
N THR A 492 10.67 23.71 10.20
CA THR A 492 9.93 22.46 10.39
C THR A 492 8.68 22.66 11.26
N TYR A 493 7.75 21.70 11.21
CA TYR A 493 6.54 21.75 12.05
C TYR A 493 6.87 21.79 13.53
N ALA A 494 7.86 21.00 13.97
CA ALA A 494 8.31 21.02 15.35
C ALA A 494 8.75 22.43 15.77
N TYR A 495 9.54 23.11 14.94
CA TYR A 495 10.00 24.47 15.22
C TYR A 495 8.85 25.49 15.21
N ILE A 496 7.93 25.40 14.23
CA ILE A 496 6.76 26.28 14.13
C ILE A 496 5.91 26.19 15.39
N LEU A 497 5.61 24.97 15.84
CA LEU A 497 4.80 24.72 17.03
C LEU A 497 5.52 25.14 18.31
N GLU A 498 6.83 24.89 18.40
CA GLU A 498 7.64 25.25 19.56
C GLU A 498 7.75 26.76 19.77
N HIS A 499 7.88 27.51 18.67
CA HIS A 499 8.13 28.95 18.71
C HIS A 499 6.91 29.80 18.28
N HIS A 500 5.76 29.16 18.06
CA HIS A 500 4.52 29.80 17.57
C HIS A 500 4.74 30.68 16.33
N VAL A 501 5.55 30.19 15.38
CA VAL A 501 5.92 30.93 14.17
C VAL A 501 4.67 31.27 13.36
N GLY A 502 4.56 32.54 12.98
CA GLY A 502 3.50 33.01 12.09
C GLY A 502 2.09 33.01 12.69
N SER A 503 1.92 32.79 14.01
CA SER A 503 0.59 32.74 14.63
C SER A 503 -0.26 33.97 14.28
N ILE A 504 -1.50 33.70 13.88
CA ILE A 504 -2.45 34.73 13.47
C ILE A 504 -3.11 35.46 14.65
N SER A 505 -2.78 35.08 15.90
CA SER A 505 -3.37 35.65 17.12
C SER A 505 -3.30 37.17 17.19
N LYS A 506 -2.28 37.79 16.58
CA LYS A 506 -2.11 39.25 16.51
C LYS A 506 -2.93 39.92 15.39
N ASN A 507 -3.45 39.16 14.43
CA ASN A 507 -4.28 39.66 13.33
C ASN A 507 -5.77 39.61 13.73
N LYS A 508 -6.26 40.69 14.35
CA LYS A 508 -7.65 40.78 14.85
C LYS A 508 -8.70 40.56 13.76
N GLN A 509 -8.45 41.04 12.54
CA GLN A 509 -9.40 40.90 11.41
C GLN A 509 -9.51 39.43 10.99
N LEU A 510 -8.38 38.75 10.81
CA LEU A 510 -8.36 37.33 10.45
C LEU A 510 -8.97 36.46 11.55
N VAL A 511 -8.67 36.74 12.82
CA VAL A 511 -9.31 36.05 13.96
C VAL A 511 -10.83 36.24 13.95
N ALA A 512 -11.33 37.43 13.62
CA ALA A 512 -12.75 37.68 13.51
C ALA A 512 -13.40 36.88 12.37
N MET A 513 -12.73 36.76 11.21
CA MET A 513 -13.21 35.95 10.08
C MET A 513 -13.31 34.46 10.41
N LEU A 514 -12.38 33.93 11.22
CA LEU A 514 -12.36 32.51 11.60
C LEU A 514 -13.31 32.16 12.75
N LYS A 515 -13.82 33.16 13.48
CA LYS A 515 -14.66 32.97 14.66
C LYS A 515 -15.91 32.11 14.40
N PRO A 516 -16.70 32.29 13.32
CA PRO A 516 -17.89 31.46 13.08
C PRO A 516 -17.57 29.97 12.91
N TYR A 517 -16.51 29.65 12.15
CA TYR A 517 -16.02 28.27 11.99
C TYR A 517 -15.50 27.70 13.29
N LYS A 518 -14.94 28.56 14.14
CA LYS A 518 -14.60 28.21 15.52
C LYS A 518 -15.82 27.71 16.29
N GLN A 519 -16.94 28.43 16.25
CA GLN A 519 -18.15 27.97 16.93
C GLN A 519 -18.70 26.66 16.35
N ARG A 520 -18.66 26.49 15.02
CA ARG A 520 -19.07 25.24 14.35
C ARG A 520 -18.27 24.03 14.83
N LEU A 521 -16.94 24.13 14.82
CA LEU A 521 -16.05 23.04 15.24
C LEU A 521 -16.10 22.76 16.75
N LEU A 522 -16.41 23.76 17.59
CA LEU A 522 -16.72 23.53 19.01
C LEU A 522 -18.00 22.71 19.20
N THR A 523 -18.98 22.90 18.32
CA THR A 523 -20.28 22.23 18.39
C THR A 523 -20.20 20.83 17.78
N ASN A 524 -19.60 20.74 16.60
CA ASN A 524 -19.31 19.50 15.90
C ASN A 524 -17.84 19.50 15.47
N LYS A 525 -17.05 18.87 16.33
CA LYS A 525 -15.64 18.53 16.13
C LYS A 525 -15.32 17.78 14.82
N TYR A 526 -16.33 17.27 14.11
CA TYR A 526 -16.23 16.53 12.87
C TYR A 526 -16.73 17.30 11.64
N ASP A 527 -16.98 18.59 11.78
CA ASP A 527 -17.41 19.47 10.70
C ASP A 527 -16.25 19.73 9.72
N ILE A 528 -16.07 18.79 8.79
CA ILE A 528 -15.00 18.86 7.78
C ILE A 528 -15.14 20.09 6.87
N ASP A 529 -16.37 20.53 6.61
CA ASP A 529 -16.61 21.69 5.75
C ASP A 529 -16.18 22.98 6.45
N ALA A 530 -16.36 23.08 7.78
CA ALA A 530 -15.76 24.19 8.53
C ALA A 530 -14.23 24.20 8.43
N VAL A 531 -13.57 23.04 8.44
CA VAL A 531 -12.10 22.97 8.27
C VAL A 531 -11.69 23.41 6.86
N LYS A 532 -12.39 22.96 5.81
CA LYS A 532 -12.12 23.39 4.43
C LYS A 532 -12.24 24.90 4.26
N GLU A 533 -13.28 25.52 4.82
CA GLU A 533 -13.46 26.98 4.78
C GLU A 533 -12.35 27.72 5.55
N VAL A 534 -11.95 27.21 6.72
CA VAL A 534 -10.78 27.74 7.45
C VAL A 534 -9.53 27.68 6.57
N MET A 535 -9.29 26.58 5.86
CA MET A 535 -8.15 26.45 4.97
C MET A 535 -8.20 27.44 3.81
N ILE A 536 -9.37 27.65 3.19
CA ILE A 536 -9.55 28.64 2.12
C ILE A 536 -9.18 30.04 2.61
N ILE A 537 -9.69 30.44 3.77
CA ILE A 537 -9.40 31.76 4.36
C ILE A 537 -7.92 31.88 4.70
N LEU A 538 -7.32 30.88 5.34
CA LEU A 538 -5.93 30.94 5.76
C LEU A 538 -4.95 31.02 4.58
N HIS A 539 -5.14 30.24 3.52
CA HIS A 539 -4.24 30.27 2.35
C HIS A 539 -4.39 31.56 1.52
N LYS A 540 -5.54 32.22 1.62
CA LYS A 540 -5.74 33.54 1.01
C LYS A 540 -5.04 34.66 1.78
N GLU A 541 -5.11 34.61 3.11
CA GLU A 541 -4.70 35.72 3.98
C GLU A 541 -3.26 35.58 4.53
N VAL A 542 -2.70 34.36 4.52
CA VAL A 542 -1.39 34.06 5.12
C VAL A 542 -0.43 33.52 4.05
N LYS A 543 0.71 34.21 3.87
CA LYS A 543 1.73 33.86 2.85
C LYS A 543 2.89 33.00 3.38
N LYS A 544 3.04 32.90 4.70
CA LYS A 544 4.11 32.14 5.37
C LYS A 544 3.50 31.00 6.17
N PRO A 545 4.23 29.90 6.41
CA PRO A 545 3.69 28.81 7.23
C PRO A 545 3.38 29.34 8.62
N CYS A 546 2.19 29.01 9.11
CA CYS A 546 1.76 29.31 10.46
C CYS A 546 1.18 28.07 11.13
N GLU A 547 1.12 28.14 12.46
CA GLU A 547 0.54 27.10 13.29
C GLU A 547 -0.90 26.74 12.90
N GLU A 548 -1.72 27.72 12.53
CA GLU A 548 -3.12 27.49 12.21
C GLU A 548 -3.32 26.75 10.88
N ILE A 549 -2.49 27.03 9.86
CA ILE A 549 -2.47 26.26 8.60
C ILE A 549 -2.06 24.82 8.88
N LEU A 550 -1.01 24.63 9.68
CA LEU A 550 -0.49 23.32 10.05
C LEU A 550 -1.59 22.46 10.68
N HIS A 551 -2.28 22.98 11.70
CA HIS A 551 -3.34 22.24 12.37
C HIS A 551 -4.50 21.89 11.41
N ALA A 552 -4.88 22.80 10.52
CA ALA A 552 -5.94 22.55 9.55
C ALA A 552 -5.54 21.48 8.51
N VAL A 553 -4.30 21.53 8.00
CA VAL A 553 -3.74 20.52 7.09
C VAL A 553 -3.71 19.15 7.75
N GLN A 554 -3.23 19.06 8.99
CA GLN A 554 -3.16 17.78 9.72
C GLN A 554 -4.55 17.22 9.99
N TYR A 555 -5.52 18.06 10.36
CA TYR A 555 -6.91 17.63 10.53
C TYR A 555 -7.46 17.03 9.23
N LEU A 556 -7.30 17.75 8.10
CA LEU A 556 -7.76 17.28 6.79
C LEU A 556 -7.15 15.92 6.45
N ARG A 557 -5.84 15.79 6.59
CA ARG A 557 -5.11 14.52 6.39
C ARG A 557 -5.66 13.41 7.28
N SER A 558 -5.78 13.64 8.58
CA SER A 558 -6.30 12.64 9.53
C SER A 558 -7.74 12.21 9.22
N PHE A 559 -8.60 13.13 8.78
CA PHE A 559 -9.96 12.83 8.35
C PHE A 559 -9.98 11.84 7.18
N TYR A 560 -9.03 11.98 6.24
CA TYR A 560 -8.93 11.15 5.04
C TYR A 560 -7.88 10.02 5.10
N LEU A 561 -7.12 9.85 6.19
CA LEU A 561 -6.07 8.82 6.29
C LEU A 561 -6.33 7.75 7.35
N VAL A 562 -7.29 7.95 8.28
CA VAL A 562 -7.56 7.02 9.41
C VAL A 562 -6.29 6.62 10.14
N HIS A 563 -5.65 7.61 10.76
CA HIS A 563 -4.61 7.30 11.74
C HIS A 563 -5.10 7.63 13.15
N PRO A 564 -5.11 6.65 14.08
CA PRO A 564 -5.19 6.91 15.51
C PRO A 564 -3.85 7.43 16.09
N PHE A 565 -2.70 7.10 15.49
CA PHE A 565 -1.42 7.72 15.90
C PHE A 565 -1.22 9.07 15.21
N VAL A 566 -1.79 10.10 15.80
CA VAL A 566 -1.13 11.41 15.82
C VAL A 566 -0.10 11.45 16.99
N ALA A 567 0.02 10.33 17.74
CA ALA A 567 0.91 10.02 18.88
C ALA A 567 2.33 10.63 18.83
N VAL A 568 3.00 10.64 17.69
CA VAL A 568 4.44 10.98 17.61
C VAL A 568 4.68 12.50 17.54
N LEU A 569 3.70 13.29 17.10
CA LEU A 569 3.76 14.76 17.18
C LEU A 569 3.30 15.29 18.55
N PHE A 570 2.67 14.45 19.38
CA PHE A 570 2.12 14.85 20.69
C PHE A 570 3.13 14.93 21.82
N ALA A 571 4.34 14.37 21.66
CA ALA A 571 5.37 14.42 22.70
C ALA A 571 5.94 15.84 22.94
N THR A 572 5.79 16.76 21.98
CA THR A 572 6.31 18.14 22.09
C THR A 572 5.23 19.20 22.33
N ALA A 573 3.96 18.92 22.00
CA ALA A 573 2.86 19.88 22.12
C ALA A 573 2.30 20.02 23.56
N SER A 574 2.53 19.05 24.45
CA SER A 574 2.08 19.15 25.86
C SER A 574 2.84 20.21 26.67
N ALA A 575 3.90 20.81 26.12
CA ALA A 575 4.76 21.76 26.80
C ALA A 575 4.36 23.24 26.63
N LEU A 576 3.41 23.60 25.75
CA LEU A 576 3.29 25.01 25.27
C LEU A 576 1.84 25.58 25.32
N ASN A 577 1.67 26.59 26.17
CA ASN A 577 0.42 27.31 26.48
C ASN A 577 -0.08 28.25 25.35
N ASN A 578 -0.57 27.72 24.22
CA ASN A 578 -1.23 28.54 23.18
C ASN A 578 -2.72 28.16 22.96
N GLN A 579 -3.63 29.12 23.20
CA GLN A 579 -5.08 28.93 23.22
C GLN A 579 -5.72 28.59 21.85
N PHE A 580 -5.05 28.79 20.72
CA PHE A 580 -5.57 28.39 19.39
C PHE A 580 -5.10 26.97 19.01
N ALA A 581 -3.88 26.60 19.42
CA ALA A 581 -3.34 25.25 19.38
C ALA A 581 -4.17 24.29 20.24
N ILE A 582 -4.42 24.69 21.50
CA ILE A 582 -5.31 24.03 22.47
C ILE A 582 -6.72 23.87 21.91
N TRP A 583 -7.12 24.68 20.93
CA TRP A 583 -8.47 24.72 20.41
C TRP A 583 -8.74 23.73 19.26
N ILE A 584 -7.74 23.40 18.44
CA ILE A 584 -7.79 22.20 17.58
C ILE A 584 -7.42 20.93 18.38
N TYR A 585 -6.64 21.10 19.46
CA TYR A 585 -6.10 20.03 20.31
C TYR A 585 -7.01 19.51 21.44
N ARG A 586 -8.05 20.23 21.92
CA ARG A 586 -8.99 19.75 22.96
C ARG A 586 -9.86 18.55 22.52
N TYR A 587 -9.38 17.79 21.55
CA TYR A 587 -10.14 16.91 20.72
C TYR A 587 -9.55 15.50 20.53
N ILE A 588 -8.44 15.15 21.20
CA ILE A 588 -7.92 13.76 21.20
C ILE A 588 -7.89 13.11 22.59
N GLU A 589 -8.02 13.86 23.69
CA GLU A 589 -8.28 13.28 25.01
C GLU A 589 -9.57 13.82 25.63
N ASN A 590 -10.60 12.97 25.63
CA ASN A 590 -11.74 12.86 26.55
C ASN A 590 -12.78 11.95 25.86
N LYS A 591 -13.11 10.72 26.28
CA LYS A 591 -12.84 9.91 27.48
C LYS A 591 -13.22 8.43 27.15
N HIS A 592 -12.68 7.52 27.96
CA HIS A 592 -13.04 6.12 28.22
C HIS A 592 -12.42 5.03 27.35
#